data_AF-A0A1Y6C441-F1
#
_entry.id   AF-A0A1Y6C441-F1
#
_cell.length_a   1.000
_cell.length_b   1.000
_cell.length_c   1.000
_cell.angle_alpha   90.00
_cell.angle_beta   90.00
_cell.angle_gamma   90.00
#
_symmetry.space_group_name_H-M   'P 1'
#
loop_
_entity.id
_entity.type
_entity.pdbx_description
1 polymer ?
#
loop_
_entity_poly.entity_id
_entity_poly.type
_entity_poly.pdbx_seq_one_letter_code
_entity_poly.pdbx_strand_id
1 'polypeptide(L)'
;MAVRSALINVMVRAVNQAARGLKRDFGEVENLQVSKKGPADFVSAADTKAEQVLRNELSRARPDYGFLMEESGGTDPQPGCERRWIVDPLDGTSNFLHGLPHFAISIGLAERDEVIAAVVYDPIKDELFWAEKGGGAFLNDRRLRVSSRRNLSDSLFATGIPFLGSKKDDGVFLRELTAVMQNSAGVRRWGVASLDLAYVAAGRFDGFWEQGLSPWDFAGGILLVREAGGIVTDIEGRSVSLEGHTVLAANEHLHRSLAKLVGGAQKR
;
A
#
# COMPACT_ATOMS: atom_id res chain seq x y z
N MET A 1 -22.07 -7.52 -11.03
CA MET A 1 -20.70 -7.03 -11.26
C MET A 1 -20.64 -5.62 -10.69
N ALA A 2 -19.63 -5.30 -9.88
CA ALA A 2 -19.50 -3.95 -9.34
C ALA A 2 -19.24 -2.95 -10.47
N VAL A 3 -19.97 -1.84 -10.49
CA VAL A 3 -19.84 -0.82 -11.55
C VAL A 3 -18.68 0.08 -11.20
N ARG A 4 -17.64 0.09 -12.06
CA ARG A 4 -16.47 0.96 -11.91
C ARG A 4 -16.75 2.30 -12.60
N SER A 5 -16.42 3.41 -11.95
CA SER A 5 -16.47 4.72 -12.60
C SER A 5 -15.47 4.81 -13.77
N ALA A 6 -15.63 5.86 -14.59
CA ALA A 6 -14.64 6.16 -15.63
C ALA A 6 -13.23 6.36 -15.05
N LEU A 7 -13.14 6.88 -13.82
CA LEU A 7 -11.86 7.10 -13.14
C LEU A 7 -11.19 5.79 -12.74
N ILE A 8 -11.92 4.88 -12.08
CA ILE A 8 -11.37 3.57 -11.73
C ILE A 8 -11.00 2.79 -12.98
N ASN A 9 -11.79 2.86 -14.06
CA ASN A 9 -11.43 2.19 -15.32
C ASN A 9 -10.10 2.70 -15.91
N VAL A 10 -9.78 3.98 -15.75
CA VAL A 10 -8.48 4.54 -16.15
C VAL A 10 -7.36 3.96 -15.28
N MET A 11 -7.51 3.95 -13.96
CA MET A 11 -6.52 3.40 -13.03
C MET A 11 -6.27 1.90 -13.28
N VAL A 12 -7.34 1.13 -13.44
CA VAL A 12 -7.30 -0.31 -13.73
C VAL A 12 -6.61 -0.59 -15.06
N ARG A 13 -6.87 0.23 -16.09
CA ARG A 13 -6.17 0.10 -17.37
C ARG A 13 -4.67 0.37 -17.20
N ALA A 14 -4.30 1.40 -16.43
CA ALA A 14 -2.90 1.75 -16.19
C ALA A 14 -2.14 0.62 -15.49
N VAL A 15 -2.65 0.09 -14.37
CA VAL A 15 -1.98 -1.02 -13.64
C VAL A 15 -1.89 -2.28 -14.50
N ASN A 16 -2.91 -2.60 -15.30
CA ASN A 16 -2.86 -3.76 -16.19
C ASN A 16 -1.80 -3.66 -17.27
N GLN A 17 -1.53 -2.45 -17.78
CA GLN A 17 -0.48 -2.25 -18.78
C GLN A 17 0.91 -2.33 -18.16
N ALA A 18 1.12 -1.68 -17.01
CA ALA A 18 2.40 -1.73 -16.29
C ALA A 18 2.74 -3.15 -15.82
N ALA A 19 1.74 -3.88 -15.31
CA ALA A 19 1.91 -5.24 -14.81
C ALA A 19 2.44 -6.24 -15.86
N ARG A 20 2.17 -6.03 -17.16
CA ARG A 20 2.70 -6.92 -18.20
C ARG A 20 4.23 -6.90 -18.23
N GLY A 21 4.82 -5.73 -18.05
CA GLY A 21 6.27 -5.56 -17.94
C GLY A 21 6.80 -6.26 -16.70
N LEU A 22 6.23 -5.94 -15.53
CA LEU A 22 6.64 -6.50 -14.25
C LEU A 22 6.53 -8.03 -14.20
N LYS A 23 5.44 -8.64 -14.70
CA LYS A 23 5.31 -10.11 -14.73
C LYS A 23 6.38 -10.78 -15.59
N ARG A 24 6.67 -10.20 -16.76
CA ARG A 24 7.74 -10.72 -17.63
C ARG A 24 9.10 -10.58 -16.95
N ASP A 25 9.38 -9.38 -16.44
CA ASP A 25 10.67 -9.06 -15.84
C ASP A 25 10.90 -9.89 -14.56
N PHE A 26 9.85 -10.15 -13.77
CA PHE A 26 9.88 -11.06 -12.61
C PHE A 26 10.24 -12.50 -13.00
N GLY A 27 9.69 -13.01 -14.11
CA GLY A 27 10.03 -14.34 -14.63
C GLY A 27 11.48 -14.48 -15.09
N GLU A 28 12.18 -13.36 -15.30
CA GLU A 28 13.59 -13.33 -15.66
C GLU A 28 14.52 -13.12 -14.45
N VAL A 29 14.00 -12.77 -13.26
CA VAL A 29 14.80 -12.47 -12.05
C VAL A 29 15.70 -13.63 -11.65
N GLU A 30 15.23 -14.88 -11.76
CA GLU A 30 16.04 -16.07 -11.48
C GLU A 30 17.29 -16.15 -12.39
N ASN A 31 17.17 -15.69 -13.64
CA ASN A 31 18.30 -15.65 -14.59
C ASN A 31 19.29 -14.51 -14.29
N LEU A 32 18.84 -13.48 -13.57
CA LEU A 32 19.61 -12.26 -13.28
C LEU A 32 20.46 -12.34 -12.02
N GLN A 33 20.10 -13.20 -11.06
CA GLN A 33 20.98 -13.53 -9.93
C GLN A 33 22.35 -14.07 -10.38
N VAL A 34 22.45 -14.53 -11.64
CA VAL A 34 23.67 -15.07 -12.27
C VAL A 34 24.40 -14.02 -13.16
N SER A 35 23.81 -12.84 -13.39
CA SER A 35 24.31 -11.84 -14.35
C SER A 35 25.31 -10.84 -13.73
N LYS A 36 26.24 -10.30 -14.56
CA LYS A 36 27.22 -9.27 -14.17
C LYS A 36 26.61 -7.88 -13.91
N LYS A 37 25.42 -7.59 -14.43
CA LYS A 37 24.65 -6.39 -14.03
C LYS A 37 23.95 -6.75 -12.74
N GLY A 38 24.25 -6.00 -11.67
CA GLY A 38 23.80 -6.36 -10.33
C GLY A 38 22.27 -6.40 -10.23
N PRO A 39 21.69 -7.18 -9.30
CA PRO A 39 20.25 -7.24 -9.09
C PRO A 39 19.60 -5.85 -8.93
N ALA A 40 20.27 -4.92 -8.22
CA ALA A 40 19.79 -3.56 -8.01
C ALA A 40 19.56 -2.75 -9.29
N ASP A 41 20.43 -2.89 -10.31
CA ASP A 41 20.27 -2.19 -11.59
C ASP A 41 19.05 -2.70 -12.36
N PHE A 42 18.73 -4.00 -12.20
CA PHE A 42 17.61 -4.61 -12.89
C PHE A 42 16.27 -4.14 -12.33
N VAL A 43 16.12 -4.13 -11.00
CA VAL A 43 14.85 -3.69 -10.42
C VAL A 43 14.60 -2.21 -10.68
N SER A 44 15.64 -1.37 -10.59
CA SER A 44 15.52 0.04 -10.93
C SER A 44 15.02 0.24 -12.38
N ALA A 45 15.45 -0.61 -13.31
CA ALA A 45 14.95 -0.58 -14.69
C ALA A 45 13.49 -1.05 -14.81
N ALA A 46 13.09 -2.08 -14.05
CA ALA A 46 11.71 -2.57 -14.01
C ALA A 46 10.76 -1.52 -13.41
N ASP A 47 11.15 -0.92 -12.29
CA ASP A 47 10.49 0.20 -11.62
C ASP A 47 10.31 1.40 -12.55
N THR A 48 11.40 1.92 -13.09
CA THR A 48 11.39 3.08 -14.02
C THR A 48 10.47 2.83 -15.22
N LYS A 49 10.48 1.61 -15.75
CA LYS A 49 9.63 1.23 -16.89
C LYS A 49 8.16 1.17 -16.52
N ALA A 50 7.82 0.56 -15.37
CA ALA A 50 6.47 0.49 -14.87
C ALA A 50 5.93 1.92 -14.60
N GLU A 51 6.73 2.75 -13.94
CA GLU A 51 6.43 4.15 -13.68
C GLU A 51 6.14 4.94 -14.98
N GLN A 52 6.99 4.80 -16.00
CA GLN A 52 6.78 5.49 -17.28
C GLN A 52 5.46 5.07 -17.96
N VAL A 53 5.10 3.79 -17.90
CA VAL A 53 3.82 3.28 -18.43
C VAL A 53 2.65 3.89 -17.66
N LEU A 54 2.71 3.89 -16.32
CA LEU A 54 1.67 4.45 -15.46
C LEU A 54 1.49 5.94 -15.72
N ARG A 55 2.58 6.71 -15.74
CA ARG A 55 2.57 8.14 -16.05
C ARG A 55 1.92 8.41 -17.39
N ASN A 56 2.33 7.69 -18.44
CA ASN A 56 1.79 7.88 -19.79
C ASN A 56 0.27 7.60 -19.87
N GLU A 57 -0.19 6.49 -19.29
CA GLU A 57 -1.61 6.12 -19.34
C GLU A 57 -2.47 7.08 -18.50
N LEU A 58 -2.00 7.48 -17.32
CA LEU A 58 -2.72 8.41 -16.43
C LEU A 58 -2.75 9.84 -17.00
N SER A 59 -1.61 10.37 -17.46
CA SER A 59 -1.53 11.72 -18.06
C SER A 59 -2.37 11.82 -19.33
N ARG A 60 -2.43 10.76 -20.14
CA ARG A 60 -3.28 10.75 -21.34
C ARG A 60 -4.76 10.88 -21.01
N ALA A 61 -5.21 10.30 -19.90
CA ALA A 61 -6.59 10.34 -19.48
C ALA A 61 -6.95 11.61 -18.70
N ARG A 62 -6.01 12.14 -17.89
CA ARG A 62 -6.18 13.32 -17.03
C ARG A 62 -4.90 14.18 -17.09
N PRO A 63 -4.74 15.01 -18.15
CA PRO A 63 -3.53 15.81 -18.37
C PRO A 63 -3.40 17.01 -17.41
N ASP A 64 -4.48 17.35 -16.69
CA ASP A 64 -4.57 18.44 -15.74
C ASP A 64 -4.14 18.05 -14.32
N TYR A 65 -4.06 16.75 -14.01
CA TYR A 65 -3.74 16.26 -12.67
C TYR A 65 -2.23 16.27 -12.43
N GLY A 66 -1.85 16.54 -11.18
CA GLY A 66 -0.47 16.41 -10.73
C GLY A 66 -0.07 14.95 -10.50
N PHE A 67 1.20 14.73 -10.19
CA PHE A 67 1.75 13.42 -9.83
C PHE A 67 2.59 13.53 -8.56
N LEU A 68 2.66 12.44 -7.81
CA LEU A 68 3.63 12.14 -6.78
C LEU A 68 4.00 10.68 -6.96
N MET A 69 5.17 10.43 -7.54
CA MET A 69 5.65 9.09 -7.86
C MET A 69 6.94 8.81 -7.09
N GLU A 70 7.17 7.56 -6.74
CA GLU A 70 8.34 7.14 -5.97
C GLU A 70 9.66 7.49 -6.67
N GLU A 71 9.81 7.13 -7.95
CA GLU A 71 11.11 7.19 -8.63
C GLU A 71 11.41 8.57 -9.23
N SER A 72 10.44 9.19 -9.91
CA SER A 72 10.63 10.51 -10.56
C SER A 72 10.13 11.71 -9.75
N GLY A 73 9.56 11.48 -8.57
CA GLY A 73 9.04 12.52 -7.70
C GLY A 73 7.73 13.15 -8.20
N GLY A 74 7.56 14.44 -7.88
CA GLY A 74 6.28 15.14 -8.02
C GLY A 74 6.18 16.08 -9.22
N THR A 75 4.97 16.23 -9.75
CA THR A 75 4.58 17.37 -10.59
C THR A 75 3.32 18.00 -10.00
N ASP A 76 3.24 19.31 -10.05
CA ASP A 76 2.05 20.03 -9.58
C ASP A 76 0.92 19.92 -10.60
N PRO A 77 -0.34 19.87 -10.14
CA PRO A 77 -1.49 19.94 -11.02
C PRO A 77 -1.52 21.28 -11.79
N GLN A 78 -2.25 21.31 -12.91
CA GLN A 78 -2.46 22.55 -13.64
C GLN A 78 -3.24 23.58 -12.79
N PRO A 79 -3.06 24.89 -13.02
CA PRO A 79 -3.77 25.93 -12.27
C PRO A 79 -5.29 25.70 -12.25
N GLY A 80 -5.87 25.65 -11.05
CA GLY A 80 -7.31 25.39 -10.83
C GLY A 80 -7.68 23.92 -10.67
N CYS A 81 -6.73 22.99 -10.84
CA CYS A 81 -6.90 21.58 -10.50
C CYS A 81 -6.26 21.28 -9.14
N GLU A 82 -6.97 20.56 -8.28
CA GLU A 82 -6.51 20.19 -6.93
C GLU A 82 -6.24 18.68 -6.82
N ARG A 83 -6.13 17.99 -7.96
CA ARG A 83 -6.03 16.53 -8.01
C ARG A 83 -4.64 16.05 -8.37
N ARG A 84 -4.20 15.00 -7.69
CA ARG A 84 -2.88 14.40 -7.85
C ARG A 84 -2.97 12.88 -7.82
N TRP A 85 -2.32 12.25 -8.79
CA TRP A 85 -2.00 10.82 -8.73
C TRP A 85 -0.86 10.58 -7.76
N ILE A 86 -1.01 9.60 -6.87
CA ILE A 86 0.02 9.15 -5.94
C ILE A 86 0.31 7.71 -6.32
N VAL A 87 1.53 7.43 -6.77
CA VAL A 87 1.83 6.17 -7.47
C VAL A 87 3.08 5.52 -6.90
N ASP A 88 2.94 4.25 -6.53
CA ASP A 88 4.03 3.32 -6.34
C ASP A 88 4.01 2.32 -7.52
N PRO A 89 5.01 2.36 -8.41
CA PRO A 89 5.06 1.48 -9.58
C PRO A 89 5.37 0.02 -9.22
N LEU A 90 6.04 -0.25 -8.09
CA LEU A 90 6.42 -1.58 -7.62
C LEU A 90 6.63 -1.61 -6.09
N ASP A 91 5.53 -1.66 -5.35
CA ASP A 91 5.60 -1.87 -3.90
C ASP A 91 6.09 -3.30 -3.64
N GLY A 92 7.16 -3.44 -2.87
CA GLY A 92 7.85 -4.70 -2.66
C GLY A 92 9.03 -4.94 -3.60
N THR A 93 9.74 -3.90 -4.03
CA THR A 93 11.00 -3.96 -4.78
C THR A 93 11.96 -5.04 -4.28
N SER A 94 12.11 -5.18 -2.95
CA SER A 94 12.94 -6.24 -2.35
C SER A 94 12.37 -7.64 -2.59
N ASN A 95 11.06 -7.82 -2.48
CA ASN A 95 10.44 -9.11 -2.79
C ASN A 95 10.64 -9.47 -4.26
N PHE A 96 10.42 -8.49 -5.15
CA PHE A 96 10.64 -8.66 -6.59
C PHE A 96 12.07 -9.10 -6.90
N LEU A 97 13.07 -8.41 -6.35
CA LEU A 97 14.50 -8.72 -6.49
C LEU A 97 14.87 -10.13 -6.02
N HIS A 98 14.25 -10.57 -4.94
CA HIS A 98 14.53 -11.86 -4.32
C HIS A 98 13.68 -13.00 -4.89
N GLY A 99 12.90 -12.75 -5.96
CA GLY A 99 12.03 -13.76 -6.56
C GLY A 99 10.86 -14.17 -5.66
N LEU A 100 10.51 -13.36 -4.67
CA LEU A 100 9.34 -13.60 -3.82
C LEU A 100 8.07 -13.11 -4.54
N PRO A 101 7.08 -13.99 -4.82
CA PRO A 101 5.90 -13.66 -5.62
C PRO A 101 4.85 -12.86 -4.84
N HIS A 102 5.26 -11.71 -4.29
CA HIS A 102 4.42 -10.82 -3.50
C HIS A 102 4.92 -9.38 -3.62
N PHE A 103 4.28 -8.63 -4.51
CA PHE A 103 4.53 -7.22 -4.80
C PHE A 103 3.28 -6.65 -5.47
N ALA A 104 3.14 -5.32 -5.52
CA ALA A 104 1.97 -4.69 -6.11
C ALA A 104 2.29 -3.40 -6.86
N ILE A 105 1.31 -2.95 -7.64
CA ILE A 105 1.25 -1.59 -8.14
C ILE A 105 0.19 -0.85 -7.34
N SER A 106 0.51 0.30 -6.76
CA SER A 106 -0.41 1.12 -5.97
C SER A 106 -0.66 2.47 -6.66
N ILE A 107 -1.93 2.82 -6.83
CA ILE A 107 -2.35 4.13 -7.33
C ILE A 107 -3.42 4.68 -6.38
N GLY A 108 -3.10 5.79 -5.72
CA GLY A 108 -4.08 6.68 -5.08
C GLY A 108 -4.39 7.87 -5.97
N LEU A 109 -5.63 8.36 -5.94
CA LEU A 109 -5.98 9.70 -6.41
C LEU A 109 -6.35 10.54 -5.20
N ALA A 110 -5.60 11.62 -4.98
CA ALA A 110 -5.93 12.62 -3.99
C ALA A 110 -6.61 13.83 -4.63
N GLU A 111 -7.56 14.41 -3.91
CA GLU A 111 -8.06 15.77 -4.11
C GLU A 111 -7.69 16.57 -2.85
N ARG A 112 -6.78 17.54 -2.99
CA ARG A 112 -6.03 18.13 -1.89
C ARG A 112 -5.33 17.04 -1.06
N ASP A 113 -5.65 16.95 0.24
CA ASP A 113 -5.05 15.99 1.18
C ASP A 113 -5.89 14.70 1.36
N GLU A 114 -6.99 14.56 0.62
CA GLU A 114 -7.90 13.43 0.78
C GLU A 114 -7.84 12.47 -0.41
N VAL A 115 -7.57 11.19 -0.13
CA VAL A 115 -7.63 10.14 -1.16
C VAL A 115 -9.08 9.81 -1.49
N ILE A 116 -9.47 10.00 -2.74
CA ILE A 116 -10.85 9.84 -3.23
C ILE A 116 -11.05 8.60 -4.11
N ALA A 117 -9.99 8.05 -4.69
CA ALA A 117 -10.02 6.79 -5.42
C ALA A 117 -8.70 6.02 -5.24
N ALA A 118 -8.76 4.70 -5.29
CA ALA A 118 -7.60 3.84 -5.05
C ALA A 118 -7.67 2.56 -5.91
N VAL A 119 -6.50 2.11 -6.36
CA VAL A 119 -6.26 0.79 -6.92
C VAL A 119 -4.95 0.25 -6.34
N VAL A 120 -4.98 -0.98 -5.84
CA VAL A 120 -3.79 -1.78 -5.49
C VAL A 120 -3.91 -3.09 -6.25
N TYR A 121 -2.91 -3.45 -7.04
CA TYR A 121 -2.95 -4.64 -7.90
C TYR A 121 -1.77 -5.56 -7.63
N ASP A 122 -2.04 -6.79 -7.17
CA ASP A 122 -1.07 -7.88 -7.14
C ASP A 122 -1.08 -8.58 -8.51
N PRO A 123 -0.05 -8.38 -9.36
CA PRO A 123 -0.03 -8.92 -10.71
C PRO A 123 0.23 -10.43 -10.74
N ILE A 124 0.80 -11.01 -9.68
CA ILE A 124 1.12 -12.45 -9.61
C ILE A 124 -0.14 -13.25 -9.28
N LYS A 125 -0.96 -12.75 -8.34
CA LYS A 125 -2.21 -13.41 -7.91
C LYS A 125 -3.42 -12.97 -8.74
N ASP A 126 -3.26 -11.97 -9.59
CA ASP A 126 -4.34 -11.33 -10.33
C ASP A 126 -5.44 -10.80 -9.40
N GLU A 127 -5.02 -10.11 -8.34
CA GLU A 127 -5.90 -9.53 -7.34
C GLU A 127 -5.93 -8.02 -7.47
N LEU A 128 -7.06 -7.50 -7.96
CA LEU A 128 -7.30 -6.08 -8.14
C LEU A 128 -8.16 -5.54 -6.99
N PHE A 129 -7.52 -4.90 -6.02
CA PHE A 129 -8.18 -4.16 -4.96
C PHE A 129 -8.48 -2.75 -5.45
N TRP A 130 -9.72 -2.28 -5.29
CA TRP A 130 -10.08 -0.91 -5.66
C TRP A 130 -11.18 -0.34 -4.79
N ALA A 131 -11.19 0.99 -4.66
CA ALA A 131 -12.21 1.72 -3.92
C ALA A 131 -12.40 3.13 -4.49
N GLU A 132 -13.61 3.65 -4.33
CA GLU A 132 -13.93 5.07 -4.50
C GLU A 132 -14.59 5.57 -3.22
N LYS A 133 -14.31 6.82 -2.85
CA LYS A 133 -14.87 7.42 -1.63
C LYS A 133 -16.41 7.34 -1.65
N GLY A 134 -16.97 6.74 -0.61
CA GLY A 134 -18.41 6.48 -0.47
C GLY A 134 -18.97 5.32 -1.31
N GLY A 135 -18.15 4.69 -2.16
CA GLY A 135 -18.54 3.59 -3.04
C GLY A 135 -18.31 2.19 -2.45
N GLY A 136 -17.53 2.08 -1.38
CA GLY A 136 -17.03 0.82 -0.85
C GLY A 136 -15.75 0.33 -1.52
N ALA A 137 -15.12 -0.66 -0.89
CA ALA A 137 -13.93 -1.34 -1.39
C ALA A 137 -14.29 -2.69 -2.02
N PHE A 138 -13.50 -3.11 -3.00
CA PHE A 138 -13.73 -4.31 -3.80
C PHE A 138 -12.42 -5.05 -4.07
N LEU A 139 -12.50 -6.38 -4.15
CA LEU A 139 -11.49 -7.25 -4.74
C LEU A 139 -12.08 -7.85 -6.01
N ASN A 140 -11.49 -7.52 -7.14
CA ASN A 140 -12.02 -7.79 -8.47
C ASN A 140 -13.44 -7.23 -8.62
N ASP A 141 -14.45 -8.08 -8.51
CA ASP A 141 -15.87 -7.70 -8.59
C ASP A 141 -16.65 -7.92 -7.29
N ARG A 142 -15.98 -8.34 -6.22
CA ARG A 142 -16.59 -8.67 -4.93
C ARG A 142 -16.33 -7.58 -3.91
N ARG A 143 -17.38 -7.15 -3.21
CA ARG A 143 -17.28 -6.14 -2.15
C ARG A 143 -16.48 -6.68 -0.97
N LEU A 144 -15.63 -5.84 -0.40
CA LEU A 144 -14.81 -6.13 0.76
C LEU A 144 -15.45 -5.62 2.06
N ARG A 145 -15.02 -6.24 3.15
CA ARG A 145 -15.23 -5.81 4.53
C ARG A 145 -14.00 -6.19 5.33
N VAL A 146 -13.59 -5.32 6.25
CA VAL A 146 -12.59 -5.68 7.26
C VAL A 146 -13.09 -6.85 8.11
N SER A 147 -12.18 -7.54 8.79
CA SER A 147 -12.55 -8.66 9.65
C SER A 147 -13.49 -8.24 10.78
N SER A 148 -14.29 -9.19 11.28
CA SER A 148 -15.19 -8.98 12.43
C SER A 148 -14.58 -9.43 13.77
N ARG A 149 -13.29 -9.77 13.81
CA ARG A 149 -12.64 -10.23 15.05
C ARG A 149 -12.62 -9.11 16.09
N ARG A 150 -12.84 -9.48 17.36
CA ARG A 150 -12.94 -8.53 18.49
C ARG A 150 -11.83 -8.68 19.52
N ASN A 151 -11.24 -9.87 19.59
CA ASN A 151 -10.21 -10.19 20.56
C ASN A 151 -8.84 -10.14 19.90
N LEU A 152 -7.89 -9.47 20.55
CA LEU A 152 -6.50 -9.43 20.09
C LEU A 152 -5.93 -10.85 19.95
N SER A 153 -6.21 -11.74 20.90
CA SER A 153 -5.67 -13.11 20.95
C SER A 153 -5.98 -13.96 19.71
N ASP A 154 -7.08 -13.66 19.02
CA ASP A 154 -7.53 -14.39 17.83
C ASP A 154 -7.11 -13.69 16.53
N SER A 155 -6.45 -12.53 16.65
CA SER A 155 -6.19 -11.60 15.56
C SER A 155 -4.78 -11.76 14.99
N LEU A 156 -4.67 -11.60 13.67
CA LEU A 156 -3.43 -11.65 12.91
C LEU A 156 -3.09 -10.24 12.40
N PHE A 157 -1.95 -9.71 12.80
CA PHE A 157 -1.53 -8.36 12.43
C PHE A 157 -0.39 -8.38 11.40
N ALA A 158 -0.38 -7.42 10.49
CA ALA A 158 0.75 -7.14 9.60
C ALA A 158 1.57 -5.95 10.08
N THR A 159 2.86 -5.92 9.76
CA THR A 159 3.75 -4.79 10.08
C THR A 159 4.97 -4.77 9.17
N GLY A 160 5.64 -3.63 9.08
CA GLY A 160 6.97 -3.49 8.47
C GLY A 160 8.06 -3.28 9.51
N ILE A 161 9.08 -4.14 9.43
CA ILE A 161 10.28 -4.09 10.29
C ILE A 161 11.24 -3.01 9.74
N PRO A 162 11.77 -2.12 10.58
CA PRO A 162 12.92 -1.29 10.23
C PRO A 162 14.07 -2.12 9.65
N PHE A 163 14.75 -1.60 8.64
CA PHE A 163 15.87 -2.28 7.99
C PHE A 163 17.04 -1.31 7.84
N LEU A 164 18.16 -1.82 7.35
CA LEU A 164 19.38 -1.03 7.15
C LEU A 164 19.09 0.25 6.35
N GLY A 165 19.42 1.41 6.94
CA GLY A 165 19.14 2.72 6.34
C GLY A 165 17.80 3.35 6.75
N SER A 166 16.96 2.62 7.47
CA SER A 166 15.78 3.18 8.11
C SER A 166 16.18 4.19 9.19
N LYS A 167 15.45 5.31 9.27
CA LYS A 167 15.59 6.29 10.36
C LYS A 167 14.80 5.93 11.62
N LYS A 168 14.12 4.77 11.61
CA LYS A 168 13.31 4.27 12.72
C LYS A 168 14.23 3.73 13.82
N ASP A 169 13.78 3.84 15.06
CA ASP A 169 14.48 3.24 16.21
C ASP A 169 14.11 1.75 16.30
N ASP A 170 15.07 0.89 15.98
CA ASP A 170 14.90 -0.57 16.04
C ASP A 170 14.50 -1.05 17.44
N GLY A 171 15.01 -0.41 18.49
CA GLY A 171 14.66 -0.73 19.87
C GLY A 171 13.20 -0.41 20.18
N VAL A 172 12.68 0.73 19.70
CA VAL A 172 11.26 1.09 19.82
C VAL A 172 10.40 0.06 19.07
N PHE A 173 10.75 -0.25 17.83
CA PHE A 173 10.02 -1.24 17.03
C PHE A 173 10.00 -2.62 17.71
N LEU A 174 11.12 -3.10 18.26
CA LEU A 174 11.17 -4.38 18.97
C LEU A 174 10.23 -4.41 20.19
N ARG A 175 10.06 -3.28 20.89
CA ARG A 175 9.08 -3.17 21.99
C ARG A 175 7.65 -3.22 21.47
N GLU A 176 7.34 -2.53 20.37
CA GLU A 176 6.03 -2.57 19.71
C GLU A 176 5.69 -4.00 19.28
N LEU A 177 6.62 -4.65 18.56
CA LEU A 177 6.49 -6.01 18.09
C LEU A 177 6.26 -6.98 19.24
N THR A 178 7.04 -6.87 20.32
CA THR A 178 6.87 -7.70 21.53
C THR A 178 5.47 -7.52 22.13
N ALA A 179 5.00 -6.27 22.25
CA ALA A 179 3.69 -5.97 22.81
C ALA A 179 2.55 -6.58 21.96
N VAL A 180 2.64 -6.52 20.63
CA VAL A 180 1.63 -7.12 19.75
C VAL A 180 1.71 -8.65 19.75
N MET A 181 2.92 -9.22 19.67
CA MET A 181 3.13 -10.68 19.68
C MET A 181 2.58 -11.35 20.95
N GLN A 182 2.75 -10.71 22.11
CA GLN A 182 2.26 -11.25 23.39
C GLN A 182 0.73 -11.23 23.54
N ASN A 183 0.02 -10.53 22.65
CA ASN A 183 -1.43 -10.33 22.75
C ASN A 183 -2.19 -10.84 21.53
N SER A 184 -1.53 -11.41 20.51
CA SER A 184 -2.14 -11.75 19.22
C SER A 184 -1.93 -13.21 18.79
N ALA A 185 -2.70 -13.66 17.81
CA ALA A 185 -2.52 -14.98 17.20
C ALA A 185 -1.24 -15.04 16.34
N GLY A 186 -0.70 -13.88 15.97
CA GLY A 186 0.58 -13.77 15.31
C GLY A 186 0.77 -12.44 14.62
N VAL A 187 2.00 -12.25 14.14
CA VAL A 187 2.40 -11.12 13.31
C VAL A 187 2.87 -11.65 11.96
N ARG A 188 2.63 -10.88 10.90
CA ARG A 188 3.14 -11.11 9.54
C ARG A 188 3.96 -9.91 9.09
N ARG A 189 5.03 -10.18 8.37
CA ARG A 189 5.85 -9.17 7.68
C ARG A 189 6.00 -9.65 6.25
N TRP A 190 5.21 -9.08 5.34
CA TRP A 190 5.26 -9.45 3.93
C TRP A 190 6.08 -8.48 3.08
N GLY A 191 6.29 -7.25 3.57
CA GLY A 191 7.18 -6.29 2.92
C GLY A 191 6.58 -5.56 1.74
N VAL A 192 5.25 -5.40 1.73
CA VAL A 192 4.49 -4.69 0.70
C VAL A 192 3.36 -3.94 1.41
N ALA A 193 3.58 -2.67 1.74
CA ALA A 193 2.70 -1.91 2.64
C ALA A 193 1.30 -1.71 2.05
N SER A 194 1.21 -1.45 0.74
CA SER A 194 -0.05 -1.30 0.02
C SER A 194 -0.87 -2.59 0.01
N LEU A 195 -0.23 -3.76 -0.13
CA LEU A 195 -0.90 -5.06 -0.03
C LEU A 195 -1.26 -5.42 1.40
N ASP A 196 -0.43 -5.11 2.39
CA ASP A 196 -0.76 -5.35 3.79
C ASP A 196 -2.04 -4.57 4.18
N LEU A 197 -2.17 -3.32 3.74
CA LEU A 197 -3.40 -2.53 3.90
C LEU A 197 -4.59 -3.09 3.10
N ALA A 198 -4.37 -3.50 1.85
CA ALA A 198 -5.41 -4.15 1.04
C ALA A 198 -5.90 -5.46 1.68
N TYR A 199 -5.00 -6.20 2.34
CA TYR A 199 -5.31 -7.43 3.06
C TYR A 199 -6.08 -7.16 4.36
N VAL A 200 -5.82 -6.05 5.05
CA VAL A 200 -6.68 -5.55 6.13
C VAL A 200 -8.08 -5.23 5.60
N ALA A 201 -8.18 -4.50 4.49
CA ALA A 201 -9.46 -4.17 3.85
C ALA A 201 -10.26 -5.43 3.45
N ALA A 202 -9.56 -6.49 3.05
CA ALA A 202 -10.16 -7.78 2.71
C ALA A 202 -10.39 -8.73 3.90
N GLY A 203 -10.05 -8.31 5.13
CA GLY A 203 -10.21 -9.11 6.34
C GLY A 203 -9.25 -10.32 6.44
N ARG A 204 -8.18 -10.33 5.63
CA ARG A 204 -7.10 -11.34 5.68
C ARG A 204 -6.17 -11.09 6.86
N PHE A 205 -5.91 -9.81 7.13
CA PHE A 205 -5.32 -9.34 8.37
C PHE A 205 -6.36 -8.58 9.18
N ASP A 206 -6.21 -8.61 10.49
CA ASP A 206 -7.09 -7.96 11.45
C ASP A 206 -6.63 -6.53 11.79
N GLY A 207 -5.37 -6.23 11.45
CA GLY A 207 -4.85 -4.89 11.45
C GLY A 207 -3.42 -4.82 10.90
N PHE A 208 -2.95 -3.59 10.75
CA PHE A 208 -1.63 -3.24 10.26
C PHE A 208 -1.09 -2.08 11.09
N TRP A 209 0.20 -2.09 11.40
CA TRP A 209 0.88 -0.88 11.87
C TRP A 209 2.27 -0.78 11.25
N GLU A 210 2.61 0.41 10.80
CA GLU A 210 3.95 0.73 10.33
C GLU A 210 4.21 2.24 10.44
N GLN A 211 5.47 2.59 10.66
CA GLN A 211 5.97 3.97 10.71
C GLN A 211 6.86 4.22 9.49
N GLY A 212 7.31 5.46 9.27
CA GLY A 212 8.25 5.78 8.19
C GLY A 212 7.81 5.39 6.77
N LEU A 213 6.51 5.33 6.49
CA LEU A 213 5.98 5.10 5.14
C LEU A 213 5.98 6.40 4.33
N SER A 214 6.16 6.25 3.03
CA SER A 214 5.96 7.30 2.04
C SER A 214 4.49 7.34 1.58
N PRO A 215 4.01 8.45 1.00
CA PRO A 215 2.60 8.60 0.66
C PRO A 215 2.11 7.58 -0.37
N TRP A 216 2.99 7.16 -1.28
CA TRP A 216 2.69 6.15 -2.31
C TRP A 216 2.50 4.73 -1.74
N ASP A 217 3.19 4.39 -0.65
CA ASP A 217 3.05 3.11 0.06
C ASP A 217 1.64 2.90 0.62
N PHE A 218 1.00 3.97 1.10
CA PHE A 218 -0.25 3.85 1.86
C PHE A 218 -1.46 4.52 1.23
N ALA A 219 -1.33 5.50 0.33
CA ALA A 219 -2.47 6.27 -0.17
C ALA A 219 -3.59 5.37 -0.72
N GLY A 220 -3.24 4.38 -1.55
CA GLY A 220 -4.20 3.40 -2.06
C GLY A 220 -4.80 2.53 -0.94
N GLY A 221 -3.96 2.01 -0.06
CA GLY A 221 -4.33 1.13 1.04
C GLY A 221 -5.27 1.77 2.06
N ILE A 222 -5.04 3.04 2.44
CA ILE A 222 -5.86 3.71 3.47
C ILE A 222 -7.30 3.90 3.01
N LEU A 223 -7.53 4.20 1.72
CA LEU A 223 -8.89 4.34 1.20
C LEU A 223 -9.58 2.97 1.15
N LEU A 224 -8.87 1.92 0.72
CA LEU A 224 -9.40 0.56 0.73
C LEU A 224 -9.88 0.15 2.12
N VAL A 225 -9.09 0.38 3.16
CA VAL A 225 -9.46 0.05 4.55
C VAL A 225 -10.69 0.84 5.00
N ARG A 226 -10.71 2.16 4.78
CA ARG A 226 -11.84 3.03 5.16
C ARG A 226 -13.15 2.58 4.48
N GLU A 227 -13.10 2.34 3.17
CA GLU A 227 -14.26 1.94 2.37
C GLU A 227 -14.71 0.49 2.64
N ALA A 228 -13.83 -0.36 3.19
CA ALA A 228 -14.17 -1.67 3.73
C ALA A 228 -14.82 -1.60 5.13
N GLY A 229 -14.89 -0.43 5.75
CA GLY A 229 -15.44 -0.22 7.11
C GLY A 229 -14.40 -0.34 8.23
N GLY A 230 -13.12 -0.25 7.90
CA GLY A 230 -12.02 -0.14 8.87
C GLY A 230 -11.77 1.30 9.33
N ILE A 231 -10.95 1.42 10.36
CA ILE A 231 -10.45 2.68 10.89
C ILE A 231 -8.96 2.77 10.54
N VAL A 232 -8.52 3.96 10.14
CA VAL A 232 -7.11 4.27 9.84
C VAL A 232 -6.72 5.57 10.53
N THR A 233 -5.71 5.50 11.40
CA THR A 233 -5.09 6.64 12.10
C THR A 233 -3.58 6.52 12.11
N ASP A 234 -2.88 7.50 12.66
CA ASP A 234 -1.52 7.26 13.17
C ASP A 234 -1.58 6.53 14.54
N ILE A 235 -0.41 6.29 15.16
CA ILE A 235 -0.32 5.61 16.47
C ILE A 235 -0.93 6.46 17.61
N GLU A 236 -1.02 7.77 17.43
CA GLU A 236 -1.59 8.71 18.40
C GLU A 236 -3.11 8.87 18.24
N GLY A 237 -3.70 8.23 17.22
CA GLY A 237 -5.13 8.28 16.94
C GLY A 237 -5.56 9.48 16.09
N ARG A 238 -4.62 10.23 15.51
CA ARG A 238 -4.90 11.35 14.59
C ARG A 238 -5.17 10.82 13.18
N SER A 239 -5.87 11.61 12.38
CA SER A 239 -6.08 11.27 10.97
C SER A 239 -4.75 11.22 10.23
N VAL A 240 -4.53 10.17 9.43
CA VAL A 240 -3.37 10.08 8.53
C VAL A 240 -3.50 11.12 7.44
N SER A 241 -2.56 12.06 7.38
CA SER A 241 -2.37 12.98 6.26
C SER A 241 -1.47 12.36 5.19
N LEU A 242 -1.48 12.90 3.98
CA LEU A 242 -0.54 12.50 2.92
C LEU A 242 0.91 12.87 3.24
N GLU A 243 1.16 13.71 4.25
CA GLU A 243 2.50 13.99 4.77
C GLU A 243 2.86 13.06 5.95
N GLY A 244 1.89 12.31 6.45
CA GLY A 244 2.05 11.42 7.59
C GLY A 244 2.86 10.18 7.21
N HIS A 245 3.77 9.77 8.09
CA HIS A 245 4.62 8.60 7.88
C HIS A 245 4.18 7.38 8.68
N THR A 246 3.13 7.50 9.48
CA THR A 246 2.70 6.46 10.41
C THR A 246 1.28 6.07 10.12
N VAL A 247 1.06 4.78 9.92
CA VAL A 247 -0.24 4.20 9.62
C VAL A 247 -0.53 3.08 10.60
N LEU A 248 -1.70 3.16 11.22
CA LEU A 248 -2.32 2.12 12.01
C LEU A 248 -3.71 1.90 11.46
N ALA A 249 -4.02 0.65 11.09
CA ALA A 249 -5.27 0.27 10.45
C ALA A 249 -5.84 -0.97 11.11
N ALA A 250 -7.13 -1.01 11.40
CA ALA A 250 -7.83 -2.19 11.91
C ALA A 250 -9.36 -2.00 11.81
N ASN A 251 -10.14 -3.00 12.20
CA ASN A 251 -11.58 -2.83 12.40
C ASN A 251 -11.91 -1.98 13.66
N GLU A 252 -13.17 -1.59 13.81
CA GLU A 252 -13.65 -0.74 14.93
C GLU A 252 -13.40 -1.34 16.33
N HIS A 253 -13.32 -2.67 16.44
CA HIS A 253 -13.18 -3.37 17.71
C HIS A 253 -11.71 -3.47 18.15
N LEU A 254 -10.79 -3.63 17.20
CA LEU A 254 -9.37 -3.87 17.46
C LEU A 254 -8.52 -2.60 17.42
N HIS A 255 -8.95 -1.58 16.67
CA HIS A 255 -8.15 -0.38 16.42
C HIS A 255 -7.63 0.30 17.69
N ARG A 256 -8.51 0.58 18.66
CA ARG A 256 -8.11 1.21 19.93
C ARG A 256 -7.14 0.33 20.73
N SER A 257 -7.38 -0.98 20.73
CA SER A 257 -6.55 -1.94 21.46
C SER A 257 -5.15 -2.04 20.85
N LEU A 258 -5.06 -2.10 19.52
CA LEU A 258 -3.80 -2.08 18.78
C LEU A 258 -3.02 -0.78 19.03
N ALA A 259 -3.69 0.38 18.92
CA ALA A 259 -3.08 1.68 19.19
C ALA A 259 -2.54 1.79 20.62
N LYS A 260 -3.25 1.24 21.60
CA LYS A 260 -2.78 1.19 23.00
C LYS A 260 -1.54 0.32 23.18
N LEU A 261 -1.45 -0.82 22.49
CA LEU A 261 -0.27 -1.69 22.55
C LEU A 261 0.95 -0.99 21.93
N VAL A 262 0.80 -0.50 20.70
CA VAL A 262 1.90 0.12 19.95
C VAL A 262 2.34 1.43 20.62
N GLY A 263 1.41 2.37 20.86
CA GLY A 263 1.73 3.66 21.49
C GLY A 263 2.17 3.55 22.95
N GLY A 264 1.76 2.48 23.66
CA GLY A 264 2.24 2.19 25.01
C GLY A 264 3.68 1.67 25.03
N ALA A 265 4.11 0.96 23.98
CA ALA A 265 5.46 0.43 23.85
C ALA A 265 6.49 1.53 23.53
N GLN A 266 6.09 2.58 22.81
CA GLN A 266 6.94 3.72 22.47
C GLN A 266 7.36 4.58 23.68
N LYS A 267 6.55 4.58 24.74
CA LYS A 267 6.77 5.42 25.95
C LYS A 267 7.61 4.75 27.02
N ARG A 268 7.97 3.48 26.84
CA ARG A 268 8.82 2.69 27.74
C ARG A 268 10.25 2.68 27.21
#